data_AF-A0AAU5MVR7-F1
#
_entry.id   AF-A0AAU5MVR7-F1
#
_cell.length_a   1.000
_cell.length_b   1.000
_cell.length_c   1.000
_cell.angle_alpha   90.00
_cell.angle_beta   90.00
_cell.angle_gamma   90.00
#
_symmetry.space_group_name_H-M   'P 1'
#
loop_
_entity.id
_entity.type
_entity.pdbx_description
1 polymer ?
#
loop_
_entity_poly.entity_id
_entity_poly.type
_entity_poly.pdbx_seq_one_letter_code
_entity_poly.pdbx_strand_id
1 'polypeptide(L)'
;MKKRVKRYLGKVLPTFLAAPVLVALLPGSAQAATYSMDGKNPISAGCSGDATTVKRATIGTSSWTLGAVELRYSVKCHTAWARITLSEDVWGKAQVVRNSDGKSYNCTKLSYSAALGSYTCYTAMVYDKDPLSSYAEGWSQYDNVSLHSKTPSY
;
A
#
# COMPACT_ATOMS: atom_id res chain seq x y z
N MET A 1 -55.00 79.17 -12.67
CA MET A 1 -54.50 78.22 -11.65
C MET A 1 -53.32 77.41 -12.21
N LYS A 2 -52.11 77.64 -11.70
CA LYS A 2 -50.89 76.84 -11.95
C LYS A 2 -49.94 77.09 -10.77
N LYS A 3 -49.54 76.03 -10.06
CA LYS A 3 -48.24 75.84 -9.36
C LYS A 3 -48.33 74.52 -8.57
N ARG A 4 -47.62 73.49 -9.06
CA ARG A 4 -46.27 73.03 -8.66
C ARG A 4 -46.32 72.06 -7.48
N VAL A 5 -46.29 70.76 -7.80
CA VAL A 5 -45.99 69.69 -6.84
C VAL A 5 -44.49 69.43 -6.88
N LYS A 6 -43.86 69.48 -5.70
CA LYS A 6 -42.42 69.24 -5.46
C LYS A 6 -42.12 67.75 -5.56
N ARG A 7 -41.07 67.40 -6.31
CA ARG A 7 -40.48 66.06 -6.37
C ARG A 7 -39.67 65.78 -5.11
N TYR A 8 -39.85 64.60 -4.51
CA TYR A 8 -38.87 64.00 -3.62
C TYR A 8 -38.38 62.69 -4.23
N LEU A 9 -37.06 62.61 -4.38
CA LEU A 9 -36.29 61.53 -4.99
C LEU A 9 -35.82 60.60 -3.87
N GLY A 10 -36.37 59.39 -3.79
CA GLY A 10 -35.89 58.31 -2.91
C GLY A 10 -35.19 57.24 -3.73
N LYS A 11 -33.88 57.09 -3.51
CA LYS A 11 -32.98 56.15 -4.22
C LYS A 11 -33.28 54.71 -3.81
N VAL A 12 -33.43 53.81 -4.80
CA VAL A 12 -33.53 52.36 -4.61
C VAL A 12 -32.16 51.73 -4.92
N LEU A 13 -31.56 51.03 -3.95
CA LEU A 13 -30.35 50.22 -4.16
C LEU A 13 -30.71 48.90 -4.88
N PRO A 14 -29.97 48.47 -5.90
CA PRO A 14 -30.16 47.16 -6.51
C PRO A 14 -29.40 46.09 -5.70
N THR A 15 -30.14 45.10 -5.20
CA THR A 15 -29.59 43.90 -4.57
C THR A 15 -29.11 42.95 -5.67
N PHE A 16 -27.80 42.79 -5.81
CA PHE A 16 -27.22 41.78 -6.71
C PHE A 16 -27.35 40.38 -6.08
N LEU A 17 -28.20 39.53 -6.66
CA LEU A 17 -28.29 38.11 -6.35
C LEU A 17 -27.10 37.38 -7.01
N ALA A 18 -26.09 37.02 -6.22
CA ALA A 18 -25.03 36.11 -6.66
C ALA A 18 -25.53 34.66 -6.53
N ALA A 19 -25.67 33.97 -7.66
CA ALA A 19 -26.00 32.54 -7.69
C ALA A 19 -24.75 31.70 -7.36
N PRO A 20 -24.84 30.70 -6.46
CA PRO A 20 -23.73 29.80 -6.19
C PRO A 20 -23.57 28.80 -7.36
N VAL A 21 -22.42 28.85 -8.04
CA VAL A 21 -22.02 27.83 -9.03
C VAL A 21 -21.60 26.57 -8.27
N LEU A 22 -22.45 25.55 -8.29
CA LEU A 22 -22.18 24.25 -7.69
C LEU A 22 -21.26 23.45 -8.64
N VAL A 23 -19.96 23.43 -8.36
CA VAL A 23 -19.01 22.59 -9.10
C VAL A 23 -19.20 21.14 -8.63
N ALA A 24 -19.90 20.34 -9.45
CA ALA A 24 -20.04 18.90 -9.22
C ALA A 24 -18.69 18.21 -9.45
N LEU A 25 -17.98 17.87 -8.37
CA LEU A 25 -16.84 16.96 -8.41
C LEU A 25 -17.37 15.55 -8.70
N LEU A 26 -17.29 15.12 -9.96
CA LEU A 26 -17.53 13.72 -10.30
C LEU A 26 -16.45 12.86 -9.62
N PRO A 27 -16.82 11.80 -8.87
CA PRO A 27 -15.82 10.84 -8.39
C PRO A 27 -15.20 10.18 -9.62
N GLY A 28 -13.93 10.51 -9.88
CA GLY A 28 -13.14 9.82 -10.90
C GLY A 28 -13.07 8.34 -10.52
N SER A 29 -13.59 7.48 -11.39
CA SER A 29 -13.43 6.03 -11.25
C SER A 29 -11.93 5.71 -11.30
N ALA A 30 -11.33 5.43 -10.15
CA ALA A 30 -9.95 4.98 -10.07
C ALA A 30 -9.88 3.59 -10.71
N GLN A 31 -9.43 3.52 -11.97
CA GLN A 31 -9.16 2.26 -12.62
C GLN A 31 -7.89 1.67 -11.97
N ALA A 32 -8.03 0.55 -11.27
CA ALA A 32 -6.88 -0.15 -10.70
C ALA A 32 -5.92 -0.53 -11.83
N ALA A 33 -4.65 -0.14 -11.74
CA ALA A 33 -3.66 -0.48 -12.73
C ALA A 33 -3.42 -2.00 -12.74
N THR A 34 -3.55 -2.62 -13.90
CA THR A 34 -3.33 -4.06 -14.10
C THR A 34 -1.98 -4.29 -14.75
N TYR A 35 -1.03 -4.86 -14.00
CA TYR A 35 0.27 -5.27 -14.52
C TYR A 35 0.30 -6.78 -14.66
N SER A 36 0.85 -7.27 -15.78
CA SER A 36 0.78 -8.69 -16.16
C SER A 36 1.49 -9.66 -15.20
N MET A 37 2.33 -9.14 -14.31
CA MET A 37 3.08 -9.91 -13.31
C MET A 37 2.46 -9.84 -11.91
N ASP A 38 1.48 -8.97 -11.70
CA ASP A 38 0.74 -8.90 -10.44
C ASP A 38 0.07 -10.25 -10.13
N GLY A 39 0.16 -10.69 -8.89
CA GLY A 39 -0.50 -11.90 -8.40
C GLY A 39 0.16 -13.21 -8.81
N LYS A 40 1.24 -13.16 -9.61
CA LYS A 40 2.01 -14.35 -9.97
C LYS A 40 2.99 -14.74 -8.86
N ASN A 41 3.25 -16.04 -8.75
CA ASN A 41 4.28 -16.57 -7.86
C ASN A 41 5.68 -16.21 -8.44
N PRO A 42 6.59 -15.61 -7.64
CA PRO A 42 7.90 -15.16 -8.12
C PRO A 42 8.82 -16.27 -8.62
N ILE A 43 8.68 -17.50 -8.10
CA ILE A 43 9.49 -18.63 -8.52
C ILE A 43 9.01 -19.16 -9.87
N SER A 44 7.72 -19.53 -9.97
CA SER A 44 7.19 -20.11 -11.22
C SER A 44 7.15 -19.11 -12.37
N ALA A 45 7.08 -17.81 -12.08
CA ALA A 45 7.20 -16.75 -13.07
C ALA A 45 8.66 -16.43 -13.49
N GLY A 46 9.66 -17.06 -12.87
CA GLY A 46 11.07 -16.86 -13.21
C GLY A 46 11.66 -15.52 -12.76
N CYS A 47 11.04 -14.85 -11.80
CA CYS A 47 11.47 -13.55 -11.25
C CYS A 47 12.36 -13.69 -10.01
N SER A 48 12.33 -14.84 -9.35
CA SER A 48 13.16 -15.07 -8.15
C SER A 48 14.67 -15.14 -8.44
N GLY A 49 15.08 -15.38 -9.68
CA GLY A 49 16.46 -15.68 -10.04
C GLY A 49 17.46 -14.53 -9.84
N ASP A 50 17.02 -13.28 -9.98
CA ASP A 50 17.83 -12.07 -9.76
C ASP A 50 17.38 -11.28 -8.52
N ALA A 51 16.54 -11.89 -7.68
CA ALA A 51 15.83 -11.17 -6.64
C ALA A 51 16.71 -10.86 -5.42
N THR A 52 16.77 -9.59 -5.03
CA THR A 52 17.54 -9.14 -3.85
C THR A 52 16.60 -8.68 -2.72
N THR A 53 17.10 -8.67 -1.48
CA THR A 53 16.40 -8.03 -0.35
C THR A 53 16.66 -6.54 -0.45
N VAL A 54 15.64 -5.74 -0.78
CA VAL A 54 15.78 -4.28 -0.89
C VAL A 54 15.42 -3.56 0.41
N LYS A 55 14.55 -4.16 1.24
CA LYS A 55 14.21 -3.69 2.58
C LYS A 55 13.97 -4.87 3.52
N ARG A 56 14.16 -4.64 4.82
CA ARG A 56 14.00 -5.65 5.87
C ARG A 56 13.49 -5.01 7.16
N ALA A 57 12.66 -5.73 7.89
CA ALA A 57 12.24 -5.39 9.25
C ALA A 57 12.26 -6.64 10.14
N THR A 58 12.79 -6.50 11.35
CA THR A 58 12.88 -7.59 12.34
C THR A 58 11.52 -7.83 12.97
N ILE A 59 11.09 -9.09 13.05
CA ILE A 59 9.90 -9.54 13.78
C ILE A 59 10.37 -10.04 15.14
N GLY A 60 9.95 -9.36 16.20
CA GLY A 60 10.37 -9.62 17.56
C GLY A 60 10.06 -8.43 18.46
N THR A 61 10.65 -8.43 19.64
CA THR A 61 10.58 -7.31 20.59
C THR A 61 11.92 -6.59 20.64
N SER A 62 12.06 -5.61 21.54
CA SER A 62 13.35 -4.98 21.80
C SER A 62 14.37 -5.92 22.46
N SER A 63 13.92 -7.00 23.10
CA SER A 63 14.78 -7.92 23.85
C SER A 63 15.08 -9.23 23.14
N TRP A 64 14.30 -9.60 22.11
CA TRP A 64 14.50 -10.86 21.37
C TRP A 64 13.94 -10.80 19.95
N THR A 65 14.46 -11.66 19.07
CA THR A 65 14.08 -11.73 17.66
C THR A 65 13.49 -13.10 17.33
N LEU A 66 12.29 -13.11 16.75
CA LEU A 66 11.67 -14.32 16.19
C LEU A 66 12.08 -14.55 14.74
N GLY A 67 12.37 -13.47 14.02
CA GLY A 67 12.60 -13.55 12.58
C GLY A 67 12.59 -12.19 11.91
N ALA A 68 12.19 -12.17 10.64
CA ALA A 68 12.12 -10.95 9.85
C ALA A 68 11.11 -11.06 8.72
N VAL A 69 10.63 -9.90 8.26
CA VAL A 69 10.01 -9.73 6.95
C VAL A 69 10.96 -8.97 6.04
N GLU A 70 11.08 -9.43 4.80
CA GLU A 70 11.89 -8.86 3.75
C GLU A 70 11.00 -8.43 2.59
N LEU A 71 11.25 -7.24 2.06
CA LEU A 71 10.78 -6.87 0.72
C LEU A 71 11.84 -7.33 -0.28
N ARG A 72 11.44 -8.27 -1.13
CA ARG A 72 12.28 -8.78 -2.22
C ARG A 72 11.92 -8.10 -3.52
N TYR A 73 12.91 -7.83 -4.36
CA TYR A 73 12.72 -7.17 -5.66
C TYR A 73 13.51 -7.86 -6.76
N SER A 74 12.87 -8.06 -7.92
CA SER A 74 13.51 -8.52 -9.16
C SER A 74 13.67 -7.35 -10.11
N VAL A 75 14.90 -7.09 -10.55
CA VAL A 75 15.19 -6.05 -11.55
C VAL A 75 14.66 -6.47 -12.91
N LYS A 76 14.79 -7.75 -13.26
CA LYS A 76 14.32 -8.33 -14.52
C LYS A 76 12.80 -8.21 -14.68
N CYS A 77 12.04 -8.53 -13.63
CA CYS A 77 10.58 -8.49 -13.69
C CYS A 77 9.99 -7.15 -13.28
N HIS A 78 10.79 -6.28 -12.64
CA HIS A 78 10.34 -5.07 -11.98
C HIS A 78 9.19 -5.30 -11.00
N THR A 79 9.31 -6.36 -10.21
CA THR A 79 8.30 -6.77 -9.25
C THR A 79 8.88 -6.93 -7.86
N ALA A 80 8.03 -6.69 -6.87
CA ALA A 80 8.33 -6.91 -5.47
C ALA A 80 7.38 -7.91 -4.81
N TRP A 81 7.85 -8.58 -3.77
CA TRP A 81 7.05 -9.48 -2.93
C TRP A 81 7.62 -9.54 -1.51
N ALA A 82 6.79 -9.90 -0.55
CA ALA A 82 7.23 -10.10 0.83
C ALA A 82 7.71 -11.54 1.02
N ARG A 83 8.79 -11.72 1.78
CA ARG A 83 9.23 -13.01 2.32
C ARG A 83 9.36 -12.88 3.83
N ILE A 84 8.71 -13.78 4.56
CA ILE A 84 8.86 -13.90 6.01
C ILE A 84 9.76 -15.08 6.33
N THR A 85 10.61 -14.95 7.34
CA THR A 85 11.41 -16.05 7.91
C THR A 85 11.28 -16.00 9.43
N LEU A 86 10.86 -17.09 10.04
CA LEU A 86 10.74 -17.26 11.50
C LEU A 86 11.60 -18.43 11.95
N SER A 87 12.23 -18.32 13.11
CA SER A 87 13.06 -19.39 13.69
C SER A 87 12.24 -20.57 14.20
N GLU A 88 10.98 -20.32 14.58
CA GLU A 88 10.08 -21.30 15.20
C GLU A 88 8.91 -21.68 14.28
N ASP A 89 8.35 -22.88 14.51
CA ASP A 89 7.13 -23.36 13.84
C ASP A 89 5.88 -22.75 14.50
N VAL A 90 5.59 -21.52 14.13
CA VAL A 90 4.52 -20.72 14.74
C VAL A 90 3.61 -20.14 13.67
N TRP A 91 2.47 -19.59 14.08
CA TRP A 91 1.66 -18.84 13.14
C TRP A 91 2.43 -17.61 12.63
N GLY A 92 2.40 -17.39 11.32
CA GLY A 92 2.95 -16.19 10.72
C GLY A 92 2.28 -15.83 9.41
N LYS A 93 2.35 -14.55 9.07
CA LYS A 93 1.81 -13.97 7.84
C LYS A 93 2.80 -12.97 7.26
N ALA A 94 3.04 -13.02 5.96
CA ALA A 94 3.65 -11.91 5.23
C ALA A 94 2.63 -11.27 4.28
N GLN A 95 2.75 -9.96 4.05
CA GLN A 95 1.97 -9.23 3.04
C GLN A 95 2.87 -8.26 2.30
N VAL A 96 2.72 -8.19 0.98
CA VAL A 96 3.25 -7.09 0.16
C VAL A 96 2.11 -6.14 -0.16
N VAL A 97 2.37 -4.84 -0.12
CA VAL A 97 1.40 -3.80 -0.47
C VAL A 97 2.05 -2.78 -1.40
N ARG A 98 1.40 -2.50 -2.53
CA ARG A 98 1.79 -1.40 -3.42
C ARG A 98 1.14 -0.09 -2.98
N ASN A 99 1.94 0.97 -2.88
CA ASN A 99 1.51 2.25 -2.31
C ASN A 99 0.45 2.98 -3.15
N SER A 100 0.52 2.87 -4.47
CA SER A 100 -0.31 3.67 -5.39
C SER A 100 -1.80 3.30 -5.38
N ASP A 101 -2.11 2.01 -5.18
CA ASP A 101 -3.47 1.47 -5.35
C ASP A 101 -3.86 0.46 -4.25
N GLY A 102 -2.99 0.22 -3.27
CA GLY A 102 -3.24 -0.72 -2.17
C GLY A 102 -3.27 -2.18 -2.61
N LYS A 103 -2.90 -2.50 -3.86
CA LYS A 103 -2.86 -3.90 -4.32
C LYS A 103 -1.93 -4.69 -3.41
N SER A 104 -2.45 -5.80 -2.90
CA SER A 104 -1.72 -6.60 -1.92
C SER A 104 -1.95 -8.09 -2.08
N TYR A 105 -0.92 -8.85 -1.69
CA TYR A 105 -0.94 -10.30 -1.64
C TYR A 105 -0.33 -10.75 -0.32
N ASN A 106 -0.80 -11.86 0.22
CA ASN A 106 -0.32 -12.40 1.48
C ASN A 106 0.03 -13.89 1.37
N CYS A 107 0.83 -14.36 2.33
CA CYS A 107 1.07 -15.76 2.57
C CYS A 107 0.96 -16.04 4.07
N THR A 108 0.36 -17.17 4.43
CA THR A 108 0.14 -17.60 5.83
C THR A 108 0.61 -19.03 6.10
N LYS A 109 0.86 -19.81 5.04
CA LYS A 109 1.34 -21.18 5.15
C LYS A 109 2.86 -21.18 5.14
N LEU A 110 3.45 -21.17 6.33
CA LEU A 110 4.89 -21.33 6.51
C LEU A 110 5.30 -22.78 6.18
N SER A 111 6.52 -22.94 5.70
CA SER A 111 7.15 -24.24 5.52
C SER A 111 8.62 -24.12 5.83
N TYR A 112 9.20 -25.15 6.44
CA TYR A 112 10.62 -25.14 6.75
C TYR A 112 11.45 -25.14 5.47
N SER A 113 12.41 -24.22 5.37
CA SER A 113 13.38 -24.17 4.30
C SER A 113 14.76 -24.50 4.85
N ALA A 114 15.29 -25.67 4.49
CA ALA A 114 16.64 -26.07 4.88
C ALA A 114 17.71 -25.09 4.37
N ALA A 115 17.50 -24.47 3.21
CA ALA A 115 18.41 -23.48 2.64
C ALA A 115 18.46 -22.17 3.45
N LEU A 116 17.39 -21.83 4.16
CA LEU A 116 17.32 -20.64 5.02
C LEU A 116 17.51 -20.97 6.51
N GLY A 117 17.40 -22.24 6.89
CA GLY A 117 17.38 -22.65 8.30
C GLY A 117 16.21 -22.03 9.08
N SER A 118 15.05 -21.86 8.44
CA SER A 118 13.90 -21.14 9.02
C SER A 118 12.58 -21.58 8.40
N TYR A 119 11.50 -21.35 9.12
CA TYR A 119 10.13 -21.43 8.60
C TYR A 119 9.86 -20.19 7.74
N THR A 120 9.41 -20.39 6.51
CA THR A 120 9.25 -19.29 5.56
C THR A 120 8.02 -19.43 4.68
N CYS A 121 7.48 -18.30 4.24
CA CYS A 121 6.61 -18.21 3.09
C CYS A 121 6.91 -16.90 2.34
N TYR A 122 6.44 -16.81 1.11
CA TYR A 122 6.53 -15.59 0.33
C TYR A 122 5.21 -15.32 -0.40
N THR A 123 4.93 -14.04 -0.64
CA THR A 123 3.69 -13.61 -1.30
C THR A 123 3.79 -13.78 -2.80
N ALA A 124 2.64 -13.67 -3.47
CA ALA A 124 2.64 -13.31 -4.88
C ALA A 124 3.20 -11.88 -5.08
N MET A 125 3.54 -11.56 -6.32
CA MET A 125 4.23 -10.33 -6.69
C MET A 125 3.29 -9.15 -6.94
N VAL A 126 3.80 -7.94 -6.75
CA VAL A 126 3.26 -6.68 -7.28
C VAL A 126 4.30 -6.03 -8.20
N TYR A 127 3.87 -5.33 -9.24
CA TYR A 127 4.75 -4.51 -10.08
C TYR A 127 5.19 -3.25 -9.34
N ASP A 128 6.50 -2.99 -9.36
CA ASP A 128 7.18 -2.08 -8.44
C ASP A 128 8.31 -1.29 -9.14
N LYS A 129 8.01 -0.74 -10.32
CA LYS A 129 8.91 0.17 -11.03
C LYS A 129 8.46 1.59 -10.85
N ASP A 130 9.41 2.52 -10.66
CA ASP A 130 9.18 3.96 -10.64
C ASP A 130 8.14 4.38 -11.71
N PRO A 131 7.10 5.15 -11.33
CA PRO A 131 6.90 5.81 -10.02
C PRO A 131 6.22 4.95 -8.95
N LEU A 132 6.01 3.65 -9.20
CA LEU A 132 5.42 2.75 -8.22
C LEU A 132 6.44 2.34 -7.17
N SER A 133 5.93 2.17 -5.95
CA SER A 133 6.68 1.68 -4.79
C SER A 133 5.82 0.73 -3.97
N SER A 134 6.47 -0.12 -3.19
CA SER A 134 5.82 -1.13 -2.35
C SER A 134 6.54 -1.33 -1.03
N TYR A 135 5.85 -1.92 -0.05
CA TYR A 135 6.43 -2.31 1.23
C TYR A 135 5.97 -3.72 1.62
N ALA A 136 6.69 -4.31 2.57
CA ALA A 136 6.34 -5.60 3.15
C ALA A 136 5.95 -5.46 4.63
N GLU A 137 4.97 -6.26 5.04
CA GLU A 137 4.52 -6.40 6.43
C GLU A 137 4.59 -7.87 6.85
N GLY A 138 4.91 -8.09 8.12
CA GLY A 138 5.02 -9.40 8.73
C GLY A 138 4.31 -9.44 10.08
N TRP A 139 3.54 -10.49 10.31
CA TRP A 139 2.90 -10.78 11.59
C TRP A 139 3.29 -12.17 12.07
N SER A 140 3.36 -12.34 13.39
CA SER A 140 3.47 -13.65 14.02
C SER A 140 2.86 -13.63 15.42
N GLN A 141 2.55 -14.81 15.93
CA GLN A 141 2.16 -15.00 17.32
C GLN A 141 3.09 -16.03 17.94
N TYR A 142 3.79 -15.63 18.99
CA TYR A 142 4.70 -16.51 19.73
C TYR A 142 4.55 -16.23 21.22
N ASP A 143 4.40 -17.29 22.02
CA ASP A 143 4.25 -17.22 23.47
C ASP A 143 3.23 -16.17 23.95
N ASN A 144 2.04 -16.18 23.34
CA ASN A 144 0.95 -15.22 23.58
C ASN A 144 1.26 -13.75 23.26
N VAL A 145 2.38 -13.47 22.60
CA VAL A 145 2.74 -12.13 22.10
C VAL A 145 2.40 -12.03 20.62
N SER A 146 1.62 -11.00 20.28
CA SER A 146 1.39 -10.61 18.88
C SER A 146 2.50 -9.69 18.41
N LEU A 147 3.19 -10.11 17.36
CA LEU A 147 4.29 -9.38 16.74
C LEU A 147 3.87 -8.86 15.38
N HIS A 148 4.26 -7.63 15.09
CA HIS A 148 4.04 -6.99 13.80
C HIS A 148 5.25 -6.13 13.42
N SER A 149 5.61 -6.17 12.14
CA SER A 149 6.71 -5.37 11.60
C SER A 149 6.43 -4.97 10.17
N LYS A 150 6.88 -3.78 9.80
CA LYS A 150 6.70 -3.18 8.48
C LYS A 150 8.03 -2.67 7.96
N THR A 151 8.37 -2.97 6.71
CA THR A 151 9.53 -2.38 6.05
C THR A 151 9.22 -0.95 5.59
N PRO A 152 10.24 -0.09 5.40
CA PRO A 152 10.08 1.08 4.55
C PRO A 152 9.64 0.68 3.13
N SER A 153 9.10 1.62 2.38
CA SER A 153 8.87 1.43 0.95
C SER A 153 10.19 1.41 0.17
N TYR A 154 10.21 0.69 -0.96
CA TYR A 154 11.28 0.72 -1.96
C TYR A 154 10.81 1.43 -3.21
#